data_AF-A0A2M6K8Z1-F1
#
_entry.id   AF-A0A2M6K8Z1-F1
#
_cell.length_a   1.000
_cell.length_b   1.000
_cell.length_c   1.000
_cell.angle_alpha   90.00
_cell.angle_beta   90.00
_cell.angle_gamma   90.00
#
_symmetry.space_group_name_H-M   'P 1'
#
loop_
_entity.id
_entity.type
_entity.pdbx_description
1 polymer ?
#
loop_
_entity_poly.entity_id
_entity_poly.type
_entity_poly.pdbx_seq_one_letter_code
_entity_poly.pdbx_strand_id
1 'polypeptide(L)'
;MNGSIRHITAIIFIFLIGWIAVKKYGTPVVKPFVGVIGLYACAIFFRSIDAWICTWVPIGSHFLWHIFAAFAGYWAIYLLVVLKSLKSRADDTKVID
;
A
#
# COMPACT_ATOMS: atom_id res chain seq x y z
N MET A 1 -20.59 15.31 11.46
CA MET A 1 -19.24 15.77 11.87
C MET A 1 -18.54 14.63 12.58
N ASN A 2 -17.50 14.02 11.97
CA ASN A 2 -16.51 13.14 12.60
C ASN A 2 -15.39 12.83 11.58
N GLY A 3 -14.81 13.88 11.00
CA GLY A 3 -13.76 13.77 9.97
C GLY A 3 -12.41 13.29 10.51
N SER A 4 -12.11 13.52 11.80
CA SER A 4 -10.78 13.26 12.37
C SER A 4 -10.42 11.78 12.55
N ILE A 5 -11.40 10.90 12.76
CA ILE A 5 -11.15 9.46 12.92
C ILE A 5 -10.66 8.81 11.62
N ARG A 6 -11.12 9.33 10.47
CA ARG A 6 -10.79 8.76 9.14
C ARG A 6 -9.35 9.02 8.70
N HIS A 7 -8.74 10.12 9.14
CA HIS A 7 -7.33 10.41 8.85
C HIS A 7 -6.38 9.56 9.71
N ILE A 8 -6.76 9.30 10.96
CA ILE A 8 -5.94 8.54 11.91
C ILE A 8 -5.83 7.06 11.48
N THR A 9 -6.94 6.43 11.08
CA THR A 9 -6.91 5.03 10.64
C THR A 9 -6.01 4.83 9.42
N ALA A 10 -6.04 5.77 8.47
CA ALA A 10 -5.22 5.71 7.26
C ALA A 10 -3.73 5.84 7.56
N ILE A 11 -3.35 6.79 8.42
CA ILE A 11 -1.97 7.01 8.83
C ILE A 11 -1.44 5.78 9.57
N ILE A 12 -2.22 5.24 10.51
CA ILE A 12 -1.86 4.04 11.28
C ILE A 12 -1.63 2.83 10.35
N PHE A 13 -2.49 2.63 9.36
CA PHE A 13 -2.35 1.51 8.41
C PHE A 13 -1.06 1.61 7.58
N ILE A 14 -0.76 2.80 7.03
CA ILE A 14 0.46 3.01 6.24
C ILE A 14 1.71 2.81 7.10
N PHE A 15 1.69 3.35 8.33
CA PHE A 15 2.80 3.18 9.27
C PHE A 15 3.03 1.72 9.66
N LEU A 16 1.97 0.98 9.99
CA LEU A 16 2.05 -0.43 10.37
C LEU A 16 2.60 -1.30 9.23
N ILE A 17 2.08 -1.11 8.02
CA ILE A 17 2.52 -1.90 6.87
C ILE A 17 3.99 -1.57 6.54
N GLY A 18 4.37 -0.29 6.52
CA GLY A 18 5.75 0.12 6.30
C GLY A 18 6.72 -0.46 7.35
N TRP A 19 6.31 -0.43 8.62
CA TRP A 19 7.11 -0.98 9.72
C TRP A 19 7.30 -2.51 9.61
N ILE A 20 6.22 -3.24 9.35
CA ILE A 20 6.28 -4.71 9.18
C ILE A 20 7.14 -5.09 7.98
N ALA A 21 7.03 -4.36 6.86
CA ALA A 21 7.80 -4.62 5.65
C ALA A 21 9.31 -4.45 5.88
N VAL A 22 9.71 -3.36 6.56
CA VAL A 22 11.11 -3.10 6.92
C VAL A 22 11.65 -4.17 7.87
N LYS A 23 10.89 -4.54 8.91
CA LYS A 23 11.33 -5.52 9.90
C LYS A 23 11.54 -6.92 9.30
N LYS A 24 10.71 -7.33 8.32
CA LYS A 24 10.72 -8.70 7.80
C LYS A 24 11.74 -8.93 6.66
N TYR A 25 12.02 -7.90 5.87
CA TYR A 25 12.79 -8.05 4.62
C TYR A 25 13.95 -7.04 4.46
N GLY A 26 14.11 -6.11 5.40
CA GLY A 26 15.20 -5.14 5.43
C GLY A 26 15.00 -3.92 4.53
N THR A 27 16.07 -3.13 4.37
CA THR A 27 16.11 -1.89 3.59
C THR A 27 15.87 -2.01 2.07
N PRO A 28 16.17 -3.11 1.34
CA PRO A 28 15.95 -3.13 -0.11
C PRO A 28 14.46 -3.09 -0.51
N VAL A 29 13.57 -3.43 0.43
CA VAL A 29 12.12 -3.37 0.25
C VAL A 29 11.59 -1.94 0.21
N VAL A 30 12.28 -1.02 0.88
CA VAL A 30 11.79 0.34 1.12
C VAL A 30 11.53 1.10 -0.19
N LYS A 31 12.46 1.02 -1.15
CA LYS A 31 12.35 1.75 -2.43
C LYS A 31 11.06 1.41 -3.20
N PRO A 32 10.78 0.14 -3.53
CA PRO A 32 9.57 -0.18 -4.28
C PRO A 32 8.30 -0.13 -3.40
N PHE A 33 8.40 -0.27 -2.08
CA PHE A 33 7.26 -0.04 -1.17
C PHE A 33 6.76 1.40 -1.15
N VAL A 34 7.64 2.40 -1.34
CA VAL A 34 7.25 3.81 -1.42
C VAL A 34 6.27 4.04 -2.58
N GLY A 35 6.47 3.38 -3.72
CA GLY A 35 5.53 3.44 -4.86
C GLY A 35 4.15 2.86 -4.52
N VAL A 36 4.11 1.76 -3.78
CA VAL A 36 2.87 1.14 -3.30
C VAL A 36 2.15 2.05 -2.31
N ILE A 37 2.89 2.69 -1.40
CA ILE A 37 2.35 3.68 -0.47
C ILE A 37 1.78 4.88 -1.22
N GLY A 38 2.46 5.37 -2.26
CA GLY A 38 1.98 6.45 -3.12
C GLY A 38 0.67 6.11 -3.83
N LEU A 39 0.58 4.91 -4.42
CA LEU A 39 -0.65 4.42 -5.06
C LEU A 39 -1.81 4.33 -4.06
N TYR A 40 -1.54 3.85 -2.85
CA TYR A 40 -2.56 3.76 -1.80
C TYR A 40 -2.96 5.15 -1.26
N ALA A 41 -2.02 6.10 -1.18
CA ALA A 41 -2.31 7.48 -0.83
C ALA A 41 -3.24 8.13 -1.87
N CYS A 42 -2.99 7.90 -3.17
CA CYS A 42 -3.91 8.32 -4.24
C CYS A 42 -5.30 7.68 -4.09
N ALA A 43 -5.37 6.38 -3.76
CA ALA A 43 -6.65 5.73 -3.49
C ALA A 43 -7.43 6.46 -2.37
N ILE A 44 -6.77 6.75 -1.26
CA ILE A 44 -7.40 7.43 -0.11
C ILE A 44 -7.81 8.87 -0.43
N PHE A 45 -7.04 9.56 -1.27
CA PHE A 45 -7.40 10.89 -1.77
C PHE A 45 -8.74 10.84 -2.52
N PHE A 46 -8.87 9.92 -3.49
CA PHE A 46 -10.13 9.71 -4.20
C PHE A 46 -11.28 9.30 -3.25
N ARG A 47 -11.01 8.50 -2.21
CA ARG A 47 -12.02 8.13 -1.20
C ARG A 47 -12.47 9.29 -0.31
N SER A 48 -11.57 10.24 -0.06
CA SER A 48 -11.86 11.40 0.81
C SER A 48 -12.69 12.45 0.07
N ILE A 49 -12.38 12.69 -1.20
CA ILE A 49 -13.11 13.64 -2.05
C ILE A 49 -14.43 13.04 -2.57
N ASP A 50 -14.58 11.72 -2.55
CA ASP A 50 -15.81 11.00 -2.92
C ASP A 50 -17.09 11.59 -2.33
N ALA A 51 -17.08 11.94 -1.03
CA ALA A 51 -18.26 12.52 -0.37
C ALA A 51 -18.62 13.93 -0.89
N TRP A 52 -17.65 14.66 -1.44
CA TRP A 52 -17.85 15.97 -2.06
C TRP A 52 -18.19 15.84 -3.54
N ILE A 53 -17.63 14.86 -4.26
CA ILE A 53 -17.97 14.61 -5.68
C ILE A 53 -19.36 13.97 -5.82
N CYS A 54 -19.79 13.16 -4.85
CA CYS A 54 -21.13 12.54 -4.84
C CYS A 54 -22.28 13.55 -4.87
N THR A 55 -22.06 14.83 -4.53
CA THR A 55 -23.10 15.88 -4.66
C THR A 55 -23.29 16.34 -6.10
N TRP A 56 -22.35 16.03 -7.00
CA TRP A 56 -22.35 16.46 -8.40
C TRP A 56 -22.52 15.28 -9.37
N VAL A 57 -22.00 14.09 -9.03
CA VAL A 57 -22.07 12.88 -9.86
C VAL A 57 -22.48 11.69 -8.99
N PRO A 58 -23.60 10.99 -9.29
CA PRO A 58 -24.11 9.88 -8.45
C PRO A 58 -23.16 8.69 -8.30
N ILE A 59 -22.22 8.53 -9.25
CA ILE A 59 -21.19 7.48 -9.23
C ILE A 59 -20.00 7.82 -8.31
N GLY A 60 -19.78 9.10 -8.00
CA GLY A 60 -18.67 9.54 -7.15
C GLY A 60 -17.27 9.27 -7.73
N SER A 61 -16.25 9.34 -6.87
CA SER A 61 -14.88 8.88 -7.14
C SER A 61 -14.57 7.53 -6.48
N HIS A 62 -15.60 6.88 -5.93
CA HIS A 62 -15.53 5.60 -5.25
C HIS A 62 -14.93 4.48 -6.12
N PHE A 63 -15.29 4.47 -7.41
CA PHE A 63 -14.76 3.51 -8.37
C PHE A 63 -13.23 3.67 -8.57
N LEU A 64 -12.74 4.91 -8.63
CA LEU A 64 -11.30 5.17 -8.73
C LEU A 64 -10.58 4.69 -7.47
N TRP A 65 -11.16 4.91 -6.29
CA TRP A 65 -10.61 4.35 -5.05
C TRP A 65 -10.45 2.82 -5.12
N HIS A 66 -11.47 2.09 -5.59
CA HIS A 66 -11.39 0.63 -5.74
C HIS A 66 -10.27 0.19 -6.70
N ILE A 67 -10.11 0.87 -7.84
CA ILE A 67 -9.04 0.56 -8.79
C ILE A 67 -7.68 0.79 -8.13
N PHE A 68 -7.42 1.99 -7.61
CA PHE A 68 -6.12 2.32 -7.02
C PHE A 68 -5.80 1.44 -5.79
N ALA A 69 -6.80 1.13 -4.96
CA ALA A 69 -6.62 0.23 -3.82
C ALA A 69 -6.30 -1.21 -4.26
N ALA A 70 -6.99 -1.73 -5.28
CA ALA A 70 -6.72 -3.06 -5.83
C ALA A 70 -5.31 -3.13 -6.45
N PHE A 71 -4.90 -2.11 -7.20
CA PHE A 71 -3.54 -2.02 -7.74
C PHE A 71 -2.49 -1.96 -6.64
N ALA A 72 -2.68 -1.13 -5.61
CA ALA A 72 -1.77 -1.05 -4.48
C ALA A 72 -1.65 -2.40 -3.75
N GLY A 73 -2.77 -3.08 -3.50
CA GLY A 73 -2.79 -4.41 -2.88
C GLY A 73 -2.08 -5.47 -3.72
N TYR A 74 -2.35 -5.52 -5.03
CA TYR A 74 -1.69 -6.43 -5.96
C TYR A 74 -0.18 -6.23 -5.97
N TRP A 75 0.27 -4.97 -6.12
CA TRP A 75 1.70 -4.65 -6.12
C TRP A 75 2.37 -4.96 -4.78
N ALA A 76 1.69 -4.74 -3.66
CA ALA A 76 2.21 -5.10 -2.34
C ALA A 76 2.49 -6.61 -2.25
N ILE A 77 1.52 -7.45 -2.64
CA ILE A 77 1.67 -8.92 -2.59
C ILE A 77 2.74 -9.38 -3.57
N TYR A 78 2.70 -8.89 -4.81
CA TYR A 78 3.67 -9.23 -5.84
C TYR A 78 5.11 -8.96 -5.36
N LEU A 79 5.32 -7.78 -4.78
CA LEU A 79 6.60 -7.36 -4.25
C LEU A 79 7.07 -8.22 -3.08
N LEU A 80 6.16 -8.61 -2.18
CA LEU A 80 6.47 -9.56 -1.09
C LEU A 80 6.86 -10.95 -1.62
N VAL A 81 6.19 -11.44 -2.66
CA VAL A 81 6.52 -12.73 -3.30
C VAL A 81 7.90 -12.68 -3.95
N VAL A 82 8.18 -11.61 -4.71
CA VAL A 82 9.50 -11.40 -5.35
C VAL A 82 10.59 -11.34 -4.29
N LEU A 83 10.42 -10.56 -3.23
CA LEU A 83 11.41 -10.44 -2.16
C LEU A 83 11.63 -11.74 -1.40
N LYS A 84 10.56 -12.51 -1.14
CA LYS A 84 10.68 -13.85 -0.54
C LYS A 84 11.51 -14.77 -1.44
N SER A 85 11.26 -14.76 -2.75
CA SER A 85 12.02 -15.55 -3.73
C SER A 85 13.49 -15.13 -3.78
N LEU A 86 13.78 -13.82 -3.77
CA LEU A 86 15.16 -13.31 -3.77
C LEU A 86 15.91 -13.69 -2.49
N LYS A 87 15.27 -13.60 -1.32
CA LYS A 87 15.89 -13.98 -0.05
C LYS A 87 16.16 -15.49 0.02
N SER A 88 15.21 -16.33 -0.41
CA SER A 88 15.40 -17.79 -0.47
C SER A 88 16.64 -18.16 -1.29
N ARG A 89 16.78 -17.59 -2.50
CA ARG A 89 17.95 -17.85 -3.37
C ARG A 89 19.28 -17.41 -2.75
N ALA A 90 19.27 -16.30 -2.02
CA ALA A 90 20.46 -15.79 -1.34
C ALA A 90 20.85 -16.68 -0.15
N ASP A 91 19.89 -17.25 0.57
CA ASP A 91 20.15 -18.20 1.65
C ASP A 91 20.68 -19.53 1.09
N ASP A 92 20.15 -20.03 -0.03
CA ASP A 92 20.63 -21.26 -0.69
C ASP A 92 22.11 -21.17 -1.13
N THR A 93 22.55 -19.99 -1.59
CA THR A 93 23.93 -19.78 -2.04
C THR A 93 24.92 -19.90 -0.86
N LYS A 94 24.54 -19.40 0.32
CA LYS A 94 25.38 -19.44 1.52
C LYS A 94 25.59 -20.83 2.11
N VAL A 95 24.83 -21.84 1.69
CA VAL A 95 24.97 -23.22 2.16
C VAL A 95 26.05 -23.98 1.38
N ILE A 96 26.40 -23.50 0.19
CA ILE A 96 27.38 -24.16 -0.71
C ILE A 96 28.82 -23.68 -0.43
N ASP A 97 28.98 -22.55 0.27
CA ASP A 97 30.25 -21.93 0.66
C ASP A 97 30.71 -22.39 2.05
#